data_AF-A0A3D3NV10-F1
#
_entry.id   AF-A0A3D3NV10-F1
#
_cell.length_a   1.000
_cell.length_b   1.000
_cell.length_c   1.000
_cell.angle_alpha   90.00
_cell.angle_beta   90.00
_cell.angle_gamma   90.00
#
_symmetry.space_group_name_H-M   'P 1'
#
loop_
_entity.id
_entity.type
_entity.pdbx_description
1 polymer ?
#
loop_
_entity_poly.entity_id
_entity_poly.type
_entity_poly.pdbx_seq_one_letter_code
_entity_poly.pdbx_strand_id
1 'polypeptide(L)'
;IVMNDLRPDAPGLLIGGGAGHEPIYHGLVGKGMGDGAAVGDIFAAPPPDIVLEATQAVNRSKGVLYLYGNYAGDVMNFDIGAELAEEEGIQVKTVIINDDVCSAP
;
A
#
# COMPACT_ATOMS: atom_id res chain seq x y z
N ILE A 1 1.02 8.59 -3.95
CA ILE A 1 1.76 8.73 -5.23
C ILE A 1 1.33 7.59 -6.15
N VAL A 2 0.88 7.84 -7.38
CA VAL A 2 0.30 6.79 -8.26
C VAL A 2 0.80 6.98 -9.70
N MET A 3 0.97 5.90 -10.45
CA MET A 3 1.30 5.97 -11.87
C MET A 3 0.11 6.53 -12.69
N ASN A 4 0.41 7.31 -13.73
CA ASN A 4 -0.61 7.81 -14.66
C ASN A 4 -1.02 6.78 -15.73
N ASP A 5 -0.15 5.80 -16.02
CA ASP A 5 -0.39 4.75 -17.01
C ASP A 5 -0.39 3.39 -16.31
N LEU A 6 -1.60 2.93 -16.06
CA LEU A 6 -1.90 1.81 -15.18
C LEU A 6 -2.36 0.61 -16.02
N ARG A 7 -1.81 -0.58 -15.74
CA ARG A 7 -2.10 -1.80 -16.53
C ARG A 7 -3.58 -2.19 -16.41
N PRO A 8 -4.37 -2.22 -17.50
CA PRO A 8 -5.82 -2.39 -17.43
C PRO A 8 -6.27 -3.77 -16.94
N ASP A 9 -5.51 -4.82 -17.29
CA ASP A 9 -5.89 -6.22 -17.05
C ASP A 9 -5.14 -6.87 -15.87
N ALA A 10 -4.83 -6.09 -14.83
CA ALA A 10 -4.17 -6.59 -13.62
C ALA A 10 -4.73 -5.91 -12.36
N PRO A 11 -4.71 -6.59 -11.19
CA PRO A 11 -4.92 -5.93 -9.91
C PRO A 11 -3.90 -4.80 -9.71
N GLY A 12 -4.30 -3.76 -8.98
CA GLY A 12 -3.35 -2.72 -8.56
C GLY A 12 -2.41 -3.24 -7.47
N LEU A 13 -1.13 -2.90 -7.55
CA LEU A 13 -0.17 -3.11 -6.45
C LEU A 13 0.06 -1.80 -5.70
N LEU A 14 -0.50 -1.68 -4.50
CA LEU A 14 -0.25 -0.57 -3.60
C LEU A 14 0.82 -0.97 -2.59
N ILE A 15 1.92 -0.24 -2.58
CA ILE A 15 2.97 -0.34 -1.56
C ILE A 15 2.85 0.83 -0.58
N GLY A 16 3.54 0.78 0.56
CA GLY A 16 3.58 1.96 1.41
C GLY A 16 4.07 1.74 2.83
N GLY A 17 4.12 2.85 3.57
CA GLY A 17 4.59 2.95 4.95
C GLY A 17 5.08 4.36 5.27
N GLY A 18 5.74 4.54 6.41
CA GLY A 18 6.29 5.83 6.81
C GLY A 18 7.43 6.33 5.91
N ALA A 19 7.59 7.66 5.84
CA ALA A 19 8.72 8.30 5.15
C ALA A 19 10.02 8.18 5.95
N GLY A 20 11.15 8.56 5.35
CA GLY A 20 12.48 8.48 5.99
C GLY A 20 13.26 7.20 5.65
N HIS A 21 12.73 6.39 4.72
CA HIS A 21 13.35 5.16 4.20
C HIS A 21 13.65 5.24 2.70
N GLU A 22 13.76 6.45 2.16
CA GLU A 22 14.00 6.66 0.74
C GLU A 22 15.21 5.86 0.22
N PRO A 23 15.08 5.15 -0.91
CA PRO A 23 14.05 5.32 -1.95
C PRO A 23 12.72 4.59 -1.71
N ILE A 24 12.56 3.85 -0.61
CA ILE A 24 11.31 3.15 -0.29
C ILE A 24 10.33 4.14 0.36
N TYR A 25 9.04 4.18 0.00
CA TYR A 25 8.31 3.31 -0.94
C TYR A 25 8.15 3.92 -2.34
N HIS A 26 8.14 5.25 -2.48
CA HIS A 26 7.73 5.90 -3.71
C HIS A 26 8.71 5.71 -4.89
N GLY A 27 10.00 5.48 -4.62
CA GLY A 27 10.99 5.15 -5.65
C GLY A 27 10.79 3.78 -6.30
N LEU A 28 9.93 2.94 -5.72
CA LEU A 28 9.55 1.63 -6.26
C LEU A 28 8.24 1.67 -7.07
N VAL A 29 7.65 2.86 -7.26
CA VAL A 29 6.50 3.04 -8.14
C VAL A 29 6.97 3.09 -9.59
N GLY A 30 6.48 2.17 -10.43
CA GLY A 30 6.92 2.07 -11.81
C GLY A 30 6.50 0.77 -12.51
N LYS A 31 6.74 0.72 -13.83
CA LYS A 31 6.36 -0.43 -14.66
C LYS A 31 7.02 -1.72 -14.16
N GLY A 32 6.20 -2.68 -13.79
CA GLY A 32 6.65 -3.98 -13.27
C GLY A 32 6.94 -4.00 -11.76
N MET A 33 6.70 -2.88 -11.06
CA MET A 33 6.83 -2.72 -9.62
C MET A 33 5.50 -2.21 -9.03
N GLY A 34 5.52 -1.30 -8.05
CA GLY A 34 4.32 -0.71 -7.45
C GLY A 34 3.54 0.15 -8.44
N ASP A 35 2.21 0.03 -8.44
CA ASP A 35 1.30 0.90 -9.22
C ASP A 35 1.06 2.24 -8.49
N GLY A 36 1.22 2.25 -7.17
CA GLY A 36 1.21 3.44 -6.34
C GLY A 36 1.83 3.19 -4.96
N ALA A 37 2.06 4.26 -4.22
CA ALA A 37 2.55 4.26 -2.85
C ALA A 37 1.70 5.17 -1.95
N ALA A 38 1.21 4.63 -0.83
CA ALA A 38 0.69 5.40 0.30
C ALA A 38 1.84 5.69 1.27
N VAL A 39 2.12 6.96 1.53
CA VAL A 39 3.31 7.38 2.30
C VAL A 39 2.87 8.29 3.43
N GLY A 40 3.24 7.94 4.66
CA GLY A 40 2.98 8.73 5.85
C GLY A 40 4.09 9.76 6.11
N ASP A 41 4.10 10.32 7.33
CA ASP A 41 5.16 11.23 7.78
C ASP A 41 6.44 10.44 8.12
N ILE A 42 7.51 11.13 8.50
CA ILE A 42 8.79 10.54 8.87
C ILE A 42 8.60 9.54 10.01
N PHE A 43 8.87 8.26 9.74
CA PHE A 43 8.71 7.13 10.66
C PHE A 43 7.29 6.95 11.23
N ALA A 44 6.27 7.42 10.51
CA ALA A 44 4.88 7.26 10.88
C ALA A 44 4.08 6.67 9.70
N ALA A 45 3.30 5.63 9.98
CA ALA A 45 2.44 4.99 8.98
C ALA A 45 1.48 6.01 8.32
N PRO A 46 1.14 5.84 7.03
CA PRO A 46 0.14 6.68 6.38
C PRO A 46 -1.20 6.56 7.10
N PRO A 47 -1.94 7.66 7.29
CA PRO A 47 -3.32 7.61 7.78
C PRO A 47 -4.23 6.75 6.89
N PRO A 48 -5.27 6.08 7.44
CA PRO A 48 -6.13 5.17 6.68
C PRO A 48 -6.86 5.81 5.48
N ASP A 49 -7.23 7.09 5.58
CA ASP A 49 -7.82 7.88 4.49
C ASP A 49 -6.84 8.04 3.32
N ILE A 50 -5.56 8.29 3.60
CA ILE A 50 -4.51 8.34 2.56
C ILE A 50 -4.30 6.96 1.92
N VAL A 51 -4.41 5.87 2.69
CA VAL A 51 -4.38 4.51 2.15
C VAL A 51 -5.58 4.29 1.22
N LEU A 52 -6.79 4.64 1.65
CA LEU A 52 -8.01 4.52 0.85
C LEU A 52 -7.94 5.32 -0.46
N GLU A 53 -7.55 6.58 -0.40
CA GLU A 53 -7.41 7.44 -1.60
C GLU A 53 -6.42 6.83 -2.60
N ALA A 54 -5.30 6.31 -2.12
CA ALA A 54 -4.32 5.64 -2.96
C ALA A 54 -4.88 4.32 -3.55
N THR A 55 -5.65 3.57 -2.77
CA THR A 55 -6.34 2.35 -3.20
C THR A 55 -7.36 2.61 -4.31
N GLN A 56 -8.21 3.62 -4.13
CA GLN A 56 -9.16 4.07 -5.15
C GLN A 56 -8.43 4.46 -6.45
N ALA A 57 -7.32 5.20 -6.32
CA ALA A 57 -6.54 5.66 -7.46
C ALA A 57 -5.83 4.52 -8.23
N VAL A 58 -5.44 3.42 -7.55
CA VAL A 58 -4.85 2.26 -8.23
C VAL A 58 -5.87 1.19 -8.64
N ASN A 59 -7.09 1.23 -8.11
CA ASN A 59 -8.11 0.24 -8.41
C ASN A 59 -8.60 0.33 -9.87
N ARG A 60 -8.75 -0.84 -10.51
CA ARG A 60 -9.19 -0.99 -11.91
C ARG A 60 -10.30 -2.03 -12.06
N SER A 61 -11.13 -2.19 -11.02
CA SER A 61 -12.16 -3.23 -10.92
C SER A 61 -11.59 -4.66 -11.00
N LYS A 62 -10.31 -4.83 -10.64
CA LYS A 62 -9.60 -6.11 -10.54
C LYS A 62 -9.07 -6.38 -9.12
N GLY A 63 -9.48 -5.55 -8.16
CA GLY A 63 -8.97 -5.55 -6.79
C GLY A 63 -7.59 -4.88 -6.66
N VAL A 64 -7.12 -4.81 -5.42
CA VAL A 64 -5.85 -4.19 -5.04
C VAL A 64 -5.10 -5.12 -4.08
N LEU A 65 -3.80 -5.28 -4.31
CA LEU A 65 -2.88 -5.97 -3.42
C LEU A 65 -2.07 -4.93 -2.64
N TYR A 66 -2.12 -5.00 -1.31
CA TYR A 66 -1.26 -4.24 -0.42
C TYR A 66 0.02 -5.01 -0.13
N LEU A 67 1.15 -4.29 -0.13
CA LEU A 67 2.46 -4.85 0.21
C LEU A 67 3.27 -3.84 1.04
N TYR A 68 3.46 -4.12 2.33
CA TYR A 68 4.12 -3.23 3.30
C TYR A 68 4.80 -4.02 4.44
N GLY A 69 5.60 -3.34 5.26
CA GLY A 69 6.38 -3.94 6.34
C GLY A 69 5.55 -4.34 7.57
N ASN A 70 6.03 -5.33 8.33
CA ASN A 70 5.39 -5.82 9.56
C ASN A 70 5.61 -4.90 10.77
N TYR A 71 5.03 -3.69 10.73
CA TYR A 71 5.03 -2.75 11.85
C TYR A 71 3.61 -2.47 12.31
N ALA A 72 3.40 -2.37 13.62
CA ALA A 72 2.05 -2.27 14.20
C ALA A 72 1.22 -1.09 13.64
N GLY A 73 1.85 0.07 13.43
CA GLY A 73 1.18 1.23 12.84
C GLY A 73 0.80 1.01 11.38
N ASP A 74 1.68 0.42 10.58
CA ASP A 74 1.40 0.12 9.18
C ASP A 74 0.30 -0.95 9.06
N VAL A 75 0.39 -2.05 9.82
CA VAL A 75 -0.64 -3.10 9.86
C VAL A 75 -2.00 -2.51 10.23
N MET A 76 -2.09 -1.75 11.32
CA MET A 76 -3.35 -1.17 11.76
C MET A 76 -3.95 -0.22 10.71
N ASN A 77 -3.16 0.71 10.16
CA ASN A 77 -3.69 1.71 9.25
C ASN A 77 -4.06 1.13 7.88
N PHE A 78 -3.28 0.18 7.36
CA PHE A 78 -3.61 -0.50 6.11
C PHE A 78 -4.79 -1.46 6.27
N ASP A 79 -4.97 -2.11 7.42
CA ASP A 79 -6.16 -2.94 7.69
C ASP A 79 -7.42 -2.07 7.71
N ILE A 80 -7.42 -0.93 8.40
CA ILE A 80 -8.53 0.03 8.37
C ILE A 80 -8.76 0.53 6.93
N GLY A 81 -7.69 0.87 6.20
CA GLY A 81 -7.79 1.27 4.80
C GLY A 81 -8.36 0.18 3.88
N ALA A 82 -8.12 -1.10 4.19
CA ALA A 82 -8.70 -2.23 3.48
C ALA A 82 -10.20 -2.38 3.81
N GLU A 83 -10.58 -2.27 5.08
CA GLU A 83 -11.99 -2.30 5.52
C GLU A 83 -12.81 -1.19 4.83
N LEU A 84 -12.30 0.04 4.83
CA LEU A 84 -12.93 1.17 4.14
C LEU A 84 -13.06 0.93 2.62
N ALA A 85 -12.04 0.34 1.99
CA ALA A 85 -12.09 0.01 0.57
C ALA A 85 -13.10 -1.10 0.26
N GLU A 86 -13.24 -2.09 1.14
CA GLU A 86 -14.24 -3.15 1.03
C GLU A 86 -15.68 -2.62 1.15
N GLU A 87 -15.92 -1.61 2.01
CA GLU A 87 -17.20 -0.90 2.09
C GLU A 87 -17.57 -0.20 0.76
N GLU A 88 -16.57 0.21 -0.03
CA GLU A 88 -16.74 0.76 -1.38
C GLU A 88 -16.79 -0.31 -2.49
N GLY A 89 -16.75 -1.59 -2.12
CA GLY A 89 -16.78 -2.72 -3.06
C GLY A 89 -15.44 -2.98 -3.76
N ILE A 90 -14.33 -2.44 -3.25
CA ILE A 90 -12.99 -2.70 -3.76
C ILE A 90 -12.42 -3.90 -3.00
N GLN A 91 -12.18 -5.01 -3.71
CA GLN A 91 -11.54 -6.17 -3.11
C GLN A 91 -10.07 -5.89 -2.81
N VAL A 92 -9.68 -6.03 -1.55
CA VAL A 92 -8.29 -5.90 -1.10
C VAL A 92 -7.74 -7.25 -0.62
N LYS A 93 -6.45 -7.48 -0.90
CA LYS A 93 -5.65 -8.52 -0.26
C LYS A 93 -4.34 -7.93 0.21
N THR A 94 -3.73 -8.53 1.23
CA THR A 94 -2.52 -8.02 1.85
C THR A 94 -1.43 -9.08 1.89
N VAL A 95 -0.20 -8.67 1.59
CA VAL A 95 1.02 -9.40 1.89
C VAL A 95 1.84 -8.56 2.86
N ILE A 96 2.03 -9.06 4.08
CA ILE A 96 2.87 -8.43 5.09
C ILE A 96 4.31 -8.91 4.87
N ILE A 97 5.23 -7.97 4.69
CA ILE A 97 6.67 -8.25 4.61
C ILE A 97 7.20 -8.41 6.04
N ASN A 98 7.61 -9.62 6.38
CA ASN A 98 8.16 -9.98 7.69
C ASN A 98 9.48 -10.72 7.51
N ASP A 99 10.45 -10.07 6.88
CA ASP A 99 11.75 -10.65 6.51
C ASP A 99 12.83 -10.49 7.59
N ASP A 100 12.69 -9.52 8.49
CA ASP A 100 13.63 -9.33 9.59
C ASP A 100 13.56 -10.46 10.63
N VAL A 101 14.57 -11.32 10.60
CA VAL A 101 14.74 -12.45 11.54
C VAL A 101 15.06 -11.99 12.96
N CYS A 102 15.68 -10.82 13.14
CA CYS A 102 16.07 -10.33 14.45
C CYS A 102 14.87 -9.86 15.29
N SER A 103 13.83 -9.36 14.64
CA SER A 103 12.59 -8.91 15.27
C SER A 103 11.42 -9.89 15.11
N ALA A 104 11.64 -11.03 14.46
CA ALA A 104 10.63 -12.08 14.32
C ALA A 104 10.28 -12.69 15.70
N PRO A 105 9.03 -13.14 15.93
CA PRO A 105 8.66 -13.87 17.14
C PRO A 105 9.39 -15.21 17.27
#